data_AF-A0A2E0Z180-F1
#
_entry.id   AF-A0A2E0Z180-F1
#
_cell.length_a   1.000
_cell.length_b   1.000
_cell.length_c   1.000
_cell.angle_alpha   90.00
_cell.angle_beta   90.00
_cell.angle_gamma   90.00
#
_symmetry.space_group_name_H-M   'P 1'
#
loop_
_entity.id
_entity.type
_entity.pdbx_description
1 polymer ?
#
loop_
_entity_poly.entity_id
_entity_poly.type
_entity_poly.pdbx_seq_one_letter_code
_entity_poly.pdbx_strand_id
1 'polypeptide(L)'
;MTQDEFNAQLCAFLAASPTPFHAVAAMSAQLRQAGFEVLREGDSWSLQPGGRYFITRNDSSIIALVVGRDSSPTEGLRMVGAHTDSPCLMVKPSPEVVRNGYFQLGVEVYGGALLNPWFDRDLSLAGRVGYQCEQGRLRSALVDFRRPLAVIPSLAIHLDREANSKRSVNAQSHLPPLLCRLEEGGSPDFRSLLRSRLEEEHPDRSVQQVLDYELSFYDTQAPAVIGLEGDFIASARLDNLLSCFTAMQALLQADGSHSALLVCNDHEEVGSQSAAGAQGPFLKQFIGRLARDENERAAMLERSMLISTDNAHGIHPNYAERHDENHGPLLNAGPVIKVNASQRYATNSQTSSLFRMLCAEEDVPVQTFVVRSDMGCGSTIGPITAGVTGVQTLDIGVPTFAMHSVRELAGSADAWNLSRVLRRFYGQPGPLAAS
;
A
#
# COMPACT_ATOMS: atom_id res chain seq x y z
N MET A 1 -13.32 -5.74 18.77
CA MET A 1 -12.53 -4.52 18.56
C MET A 1 -13.51 -3.40 18.34
N THR A 2 -13.36 -2.29 19.07
CA THR A 2 -14.13 -1.06 18.81
C THR A 2 -13.54 -0.30 17.61
N GLN A 3 -14.25 0.70 17.09
CA GLN A 3 -13.73 1.58 16.03
C GLN A 3 -12.45 2.31 16.47
N ASP A 4 -12.41 2.81 17.71
CA ASP A 4 -11.26 3.53 18.24
C ASP A 4 -10.02 2.64 18.36
N GLU A 5 -10.19 1.39 18.82
CA GLU A 5 -9.11 0.39 18.87
C GLU A 5 -8.59 0.08 17.46
N PHE A 6 -9.49 -0.07 16.48
CA PHE A 6 -9.11 -0.31 15.09
C PHE A 6 -8.31 0.87 14.51
N ASN A 7 -8.77 2.10 14.74
CA ASN A 7 -8.12 3.31 14.25
C ASN A 7 -6.75 3.53 14.91
N ALA A 8 -6.62 3.23 16.21
CA ALA A 8 -5.34 3.28 16.89
C ALA A 8 -4.34 2.26 16.31
N GLN A 9 -4.80 1.04 16.00
CA GLN A 9 -3.97 0.03 15.35
C GLN A 9 -3.59 0.40 13.91
N LEU A 10 -4.51 1.00 13.15
CA LEU A 10 -4.23 1.53 11.81
C LEU A 10 -3.15 2.62 11.88
N CYS A 11 -3.27 3.58 12.80
CA CYS A 11 -2.26 4.62 13.00
C CYS A 11 -0.90 4.03 13.38
N ALA A 12 -0.87 3.02 14.25
CA ALA A 12 0.37 2.33 14.62
C ALA A 12 0.99 1.59 13.42
N PHE A 13 0.17 0.94 12.58
CA PHE A 13 0.63 0.28 11.36
C PHE A 13 1.22 1.28 10.35
N LEU A 14 0.55 2.41 10.11
CA LEU A 14 1.02 3.46 9.20
C LEU A 14 2.33 4.08 9.67
N ALA A 15 2.48 4.29 10.99
CA ALA A 15 3.71 4.81 11.60
C ALA A 15 4.87 3.83 11.47
N ALA A 16 4.62 2.53 11.61
CA ALA A 16 5.62 1.47 11.49
C ALA A 16 6.00 1.13 10.04
N SER A 17 5.31 1.71 9.05
CA SER A 17 5.40 1.34 7.64
C SER A 17 5.81 2.52 6.75
N PRO A 18 7.01 3.11 6.92
CA PRO A 18 7.47 4.23 6.09
C PRO A 18 7.77 3.85 4.63
N THR A 19 7.97 2.57 4.33
CA THR A 19 8.23 2.04 2.97
C THR A 19 7.51 0.71 2.74
N PRO A 20 7.38 0.23 1.49
CA PRO A 20 6.77 -1.08 1.19
C PRO A 20 7.42 -2.23 1.96
N PHE A 21 8.74 -2.19 2.12
CA PHE A 21 9.49 -3.20 2.86
C PHE A 21 9.11 -3.24 4.35
N HIS A 22 8.90 -2.06 4.95
CA HIS A 22 8.46 -1.96 6.33
C HIS A 22 7.00 -2.37 6.50
N ALA A 23 6.14 -2.04 5.52
CA ALA A 23 4.75 -2.48 5.49
C ALA A 23 4.66 -4.01 5.49
N VAL A 24 5.39 -4.69 4.59
CA VAL A 24 5.42 -6.15 4.55
C VAL A 24 6.04 -6.75 5.80
N ALA A 25 7.07 -6.14 6.37
CA ALA A 25 7.65 -6.59 7.64
C ALA A 25 6.62 -6.51 8.79
N ALA A 26 5.88 -5.41 8.90
CA ALA A 26 4.83 -5.20 9.89
C ALA A 26 3.67 -6.19 9.70
N MET A 27 3.21 -6.39 8.46
CA MET A 27 2.18 -7.38 8.14
C MET A 27 2.65 -8.81 8.47
N SER A 28 3.87 -9.16 8.08
CA SER A 28 4.47 -10.48 8.38
C SER A 28 4.56 -10.74 9.89
N ALA A 29 4.88 -9.72 10.69
CA ALA A 29 4.92 -9.84 12.14
C ALA A 29 3.53 -10.12 12.73
N GLN A 30 2.50 -9.39 12.28
CA GLN A 30 1.12 -9.61 12.72
C GLN A 30 0.58 -10.98 12.29
N LEU A 31 0.87 -11.41 11.06
CA LEU A 31 0.49 -12.73 10.56
C LEU A 31 1.14 -13.86 11.38
N ARG A 32 2.45 -13.77 11.69
CA ARG A 32 3.13 -14.74 12.56
C ARG A 32 2.52 -14.77 13.96
N GLN A 33 2.23 -13.61 14.54
CA GLN A 33 1.58 -13.50 15.85
C GLN A 33 0.20 -14.18 15.86
N ALA A 34 -0.51 -14.14 14.73
CA ALA A 34 -1.79 -14.83 14.52
C ALA A 34 -1.65 -16.30 14.10
N GLY A 35 -0.45 -16.87 14.16
CA GLY A 35 -0.20 -18.29 13.88
C GLY A 35 -0.09 -18.65 12.40
N PHE A 36 0.13 -17.67 11.51
CA PHE A 36 0.43 -17.98 10.12
C PHE A 36 1.87 -18.47 9.96
N GLU A 37 2.03 -19.55 9.20
CA GLU A 37 3.32 -20.14 8.86
C GLU A 37 3.91 -19.50 7.59
N VAL A 38 5.23 -19.28 7.59
CA VAL A 38 5.93 -18.72 6.42
C VAL A 38 6.16 -19.84 5.39
N LEU A 39 5.65 -19.65 4.17
CA LEU A 39 6.02 -20.44 3.01
C LEU A 39 7.24 -19.84 2.31
N ARG A 40 8.01 -20.69 1.65
CA ARG A 40 9.13 -20.28 0.79
C ARG A 40 8.87 -20.73 -0.64
N GLU A 41 9.18 -19.87 -1.62
CA GLU A 41 8.88 -20.16 -3.03
C GLU A 41 9.65 -21.38 -3.54
N GLY A 42 10.88 -21.59 -3.07
CA GLY A 42 11.72 -22.72 -3.47
C GLY A 42 11.37 -24.06 -2.84
N ASP A 43 10.50 -24.08 -1.82
CA ASP A 43 10.14 -25.31 -1.09
C ASP A 43 8.84 -25.91 -1.64
N SER A 44 8.68 -27.23 -1.52
CA SER A 44 7.38 -27.89 -1.70
C SER A 44 6.43 -27.51 -0.56
N TRP A 45 5.14 -27.32 -0.88
CA TRP A 45 4.12 -26.92 0.12
C TRP A 45 3.22 -28.08 0.47
N SER A 46 2.93 -28.25 1.76
CA SER A 46 1.94 -29.21 2.27
C SER A 46 0.89 -28.46 3.07
N LEU A 47 -0.08 -27.90 2.36
CA LEU A 47 -1.15 -27.08 2.94
C LEU A 47 -2.18 -27.99 3.61
N GLN A 48 -2.51 -27.71 4.87
CA GLN A 48 -3.49 -28.47 5.64
C GLN A 48 -4.84 -27.74 5.72
N PRO A 49 -5.98 -28.44 5.73
CA PRO A 49 -7.27 -27.85 6.07
C PRO A 49 -7.20 -27.09 7.40
N GLY A 50 -7.72 -25.86 7.44
CA GLY A 50 -7.60 -24.96 8.60
C GLY A 50 -6.22 -24.31 8.79
N GLY A 51 -5.23 -24.64 7.97
CA GLY A 51 -3.89 -24.05 8.01
C GLY A 51 -3.88 -22.59 7.57
N ARG A 52 -2.93 -21.82 8.13
CA ARG A 52 -2.75 -20.39 7.85
C ARG A 52 -1.32 -20.16 7.39
N TYR A 53 -1.14 -19.55 6.23
CA TYR A 53 0.15 -19.46 5.56
C TYR A 53 0.37 -18.09 4.95
N PHE A 54 1.61 -17.62 4.88
CA PHE A 54 1.93 -16.44 4.09
C PHE A 54 3.28 -16.55 3.41
N ILE A 55 3.46 -15.78 2.35
CA ILE A 55 4.67 -15.73 1.55
C ILE A 55 4.94 -14.30 1.10
N THR A 56 6.21 -13.94 1.05
CA THR A 56 6.66 -12.63 0.56
C THR A 56 7.46 -12.79 -0.73
N ARG A 57 7.42 -11.75 -1.56
CA ARG A 57 8.29 -11.61 -2.73
C ARG A 57 8.92 -10.23 -2.72
N ASN A 58 10.22 -10.18 -2.99
CA ASN A 58 11.04 -8.97 -2.88
C ASN A 58 11.00 -8.29 -1.50
N ASP A 59 10.45 -8.95 -0.47
CA ASP A 59 10.12 -8.36 0.82
C ASP A 59 9.21 -7.11 0.74
N SER A 60 8.56 -6.85 -0.40
CA SER A 60 7.70 -5.69 -0.64
C SER A 60 6.29 -6.07 -1.09
N SER A 61 6.08 -7.30 -1.55
CA SER A 61 4.75 -7.89 -1.76
C SER A 61 4.52 -9.08 -0.82
N ILE A 62 3.26 -9.32 -0.47
CA ILE A 62 2.86 -10.40 0.42
C ILE A 62 1.55 -11.05 -0.02
N ILE A 63 1.48 -12.38 0.07
CA ILE A 63 0.25 -13.15 -0.02
C ILE A 63 0.04 -13.87 1.30
N ALA A 64 -1.16 -13.77 1.87
CA ALA A 64 -1.58 -14.55 3.03
C ALA A 64 -2.81 -15.40 2.67
N LEU A 65 -2.80 -16.66 3.08
CA LEU A 65 -3.82 -17.66 2.77
C LEU A 65 -4.33 -18.29 4.08
N VAL A 66 -5.64 -18.34 4.23
CA VAL A 66 -6.34 -19.23 5.16
C VAL A 66 -6.92 -20.36 4.34
N VAL A 67 -6.54 -21.60 4.64
CA VAL A 67 -7.12 -22.80 4.03
C VAL A 67 -8.40 -23.14 4.79
N GLY A 68 -9.54 -23.17 4.10
CA GLY A 68 -10.82 -23.49 4.73
C GLY A 68 -10.82 -24.88 5.36
N ARG A 69 -11.50 -24.99 6.51
CA ARG A 69 -11.76 -26.28 7.17
C ARG A 69 -12.83 -27.07 6.45
N ASP A 70 -13.83 -26.36 5.93
CA ASP A 70 -15.03 -26.93 5.35
C ASP A 70 -15.03 -26.86 3.81
N SER A 71 -14.15 -26.04 3.23
CA SER A 71 -13.96 -25.94 1.79
C SER A 71 -12.49 -25.75 1.41
N SER A 72 -12.00 -26.61 0.53
CA SER A 72 -10.66 -26.52 -0.03
C SER A 72 -10.48 -25.26 -0.90
N PRO A 73 -9.25 -24.78 -1.14
CA PRO A 73 -9.01 -23.65 -2.04
C PRO A 73 -9.62 -23.84 -3.44
N THR A 74 -9.65 -25.08 -3.93
CA THR A 74 -10.17 -25.42 -5.26
C THR A 74 -11.68 -25.24 -5.37
N GLU A 75 -12.41 -25.16 -4.25
CA GLU A 75 -13.84 -24.85 -4.21
C GLU A 75 -14.14 -23.34 -4.31
N GLY A 76 -13.11 -22.50 -4.39
CA GLY A 76 -13.22 -21.07 -4.63
C GLY A 76 -12.54 -20.24 -3.54
N LEU A 77 -11.83 -19.21 -3.98
CA LEU A 77 -11.10 -18.29 -3.11
C LEU A 77 -11.89 -16.99 -2.92
N ARG A 78 -12.01 -16.57 -1.66
CA ARG A 78 -12.42 -15.20 -1.30
C ARG A 78 -11.17 -14.35 -1.21
N MET A 79 -10.86 -13.60 -2.27
CA MET A 79 -9.61 -12.86 -2.37
C MET A 79 -9.83 -11.37 -2.13
N VAL A 80 -8.91 -10.73 -1.40
CA VAL A 80 -8.83 -9.27 -1.33
C VAL A 80 -7.45 -8.84 -1.81
N GLY A 81 -7.42 -7.86 -2.69
CA GLY A 81 -6.19 -7.30 -3.25
C GLY A 81 -5.97 -5.86 -2.79
N ALA A 82 -4.75 -5.48 -2.45
CA ALA A 82 -4.32 -4.10 -2.20
C ALA A 82 -2.89 -3.87 -2.73
N HIS A 83 -2.31 -2.71 -2.47
CA HIS A 83 -0.88 -2.46 -2.72
C HIS A 83 -0.15 -1.82 -1.54
N THR A 84 1.15 -2.13 -1.45
CA THR A 84 2.03 -1.77 -0.33
C THR A 84 2.83 -0.49 -0.57
N ASP A 85 2.89 -0.03 -1.83
CA ASP A 85 3.56 1.19 -2.21
C ASP A 85 2.67 2.41 -2.23
N SER A 86 3.33 3.57 -2.16
CA SER A 86 2.73 4.89 -2.20
C SER A 86 3.70 5.84 -2.92
N PRO A 87 3.23 6.93 -3.53
CA PRO A 87 4.09 7.88 -4.18
C PRO A 87 5.05 8.54 -3.19
N CYS A 88 6.33 8.63 -3.55
CA CYS A 88 7.38 9.11 -2.65
C CYS A 88 8.59 9.69 -3.39
N LEU A 89 9.58 10.13 -2.63
CA LEU A 89 10.88 10.58 -3.14
C LEU A 89 11.93 9.51 -2.82
N MET A 90 12.38 8.80 -3.85
CA MET A 90 13.37 7.72 -3.75
C MET A 90 14.78 8.28 -3.87
N VAL A 91 15.73 7.80 -3.06
CA VAL A 91 17.14 8.19 -3.14
C VAL A 91 17.81 7.54 -4.34
N LYS A 92 18.54 8.33 -5.14
CA LYS A 92 19.27 7.81 -6.30
C LYS A 92 20.47 6.93 -5.92
N PRO A 93 20.98 6.05 -6.82
CA PRO A 93 22.12 5.17 -6.52
C PRO A 93 23.46 5.90 -6.23
N SER A 94 23.65 7.07 -6.82
CA SER A 94 24.74 8.02 -6.52
C SER A 94 24.12 9.38 -6.14
N PRO A 95 23.66 9.53 -4.90
CA PRO A 95 22.76 10.61 -4.52
C PRO A 95 23.50 11.85 -4.03
N GLU A 96 24.80 11.79 -3.76
CA GLU A 96 25.49 12.91 -3.14
C GLU A 96 25.52 14.12 -4.06
N VAL A 97 24.90 15.21 -3.60
CA VAL A 97 24.87 16.49 -4.31
C VAL A 97 25.39 17.55 -3.35
N VAL A 98 26.48 18.23 -3.75
CA VAL A 98 27.02 19.37 -3.01
C VAL A 98 26.75 20.65 -3.81
N ARG A 99 25.96 21.56 -3.23
CA ARG A 99 25.61 22.85 -3.86
C ARG A 99 25.71 23.97 -2.84
N ASN A 100 26.43 25.03 -3.18
CA ASN A 100 26.56 26.23 -2.34
C ASN A 100 26.96 25.91 -0.87
N GLY A 101 27.82 24.91 -0.65
CA GLY A 101 28.26 24.49 0.68
C GLY A 101 27.26 23.60 1.45
N TYR A 102 26.17 23.16 0.84
CA TYR A 102 25.19 22.25 1.44
C TYR A 102 25.28 20.86 0.84
N PHE A 103 25.12 19.85 1.70
CA PHE A 103 24.93 18.46 1.31
C PHE A 103 23.45 18.16 1.14
N GLN A 104 23.11 17.66 -0.04
CA GLN A 104 21.78 17.22 -0.43
C GLN A 104 21.84 15.79 -0.94
N LEU A 105 20.70 15.10 -0.92
CA LEU A 105 20.52 13.83 -1.61
C LEU A 105 19.68 14.02 -2.87
N GLY A 106 20.22 13.59 -4.01
CA GLY A 106 19.49 13.51 -5.27
C GLY A 106 18.39 12.47 -5.18
N VAL A 107 17.18 12.85 -5.58
CA VAL A 107 15.98 12.00 -5.52
C VAL A 107 15.35 11.80 -6.89
N GLU A 108 14.62 10.69 -7.02
CA GLU A 108 13.69 10.39 -8.10
C GLU A 108 12.26 10.41 -7.54
N VAL A 109 11.31 10.94 -8.32
CA VAL A 109 9.89 10.90 -7.97
C VAL A 109 9.37 9.52 -8.33
N TYR A 110 8.88 8.79 -7.33
CA TYR A 110 8.22 7.51 -7.50
C TYR A 110 6.70 7.72 -7.46
N GLY A 111 5.99 7.18 -8.46
CA GLY A 111 4.54 7.31 -8.58
C GLY A 111 4.05 8.72 -8.89
N GLY A 112 2.73 8.91 -8.81
CA GLY A 112 2.05 10.17 -9.10
C GLY A 112 2.07 11.20 -7.95
N ALA A 113 3.22 11.42 -7.30
CA ALA A 113 3.29 12.20 -6.06
C ALA A 113 2.88 13.67 -6.23
N LEU A 114 2.05 14.18 -5.31
CA LEU A 114 1.80 15.62 -5.19
C LEU A 114 3.07 16.27 -4.61
N LEU A 115 3.83 16.97 -5.46
CA LEU A 115 5.17 17.46 -5.09
C LEU A 115 5.17 18.62 -4.11
N ASN A 116 4.21 19.55 -4.20
CA ASN A 116 4.19 20.74 -3.34
C ASN A 116 4.10 20.41 -1.84
N PRO A 117 3.24 19.46 -1.40
CA PRO A 117 3.20 19.03 0.00
C PRO A 117 4.50 18.55 0.65
N TRP A 118 5.51 18.14 -0.15
CA TRP A 118 6.81 17.67 0.37
C TRP A 118 7.74 18.81 0.81
N PHE A 119 7.48 20.03 0.36
CA PHE A 119 8.27 21.19 0.78
C PHE A 119 7.99 21.52 2.25
N ASP A 120 9.03 22.01 2.93
CA ASP A 120 8.96 22.50 4.31
C ASP A 120 8.45 21.44 5.31
N ARG A 121 8.65 20.16 5.00
CA ARG A 121 8.38 19.01 5.86
C ARG A 121 9.66 18.53 6.54
N ASP A 122 9.50 18.05 7.77
CA ASP A 122 10.52 17.35 8.53
C ASP A 122 10.62 15.91 8.01
N LEU A 123 11.58 15.65 7.12
CA LEU A 123 11.73 14.37 6.44
C LEU A 123 12.75 13.48 7.14
N SER A 124 12.42 12.20 7.24
CA SER A 124 13.33 11.11 7.59
C SER A 124 13.51 10.17 6.40
N LEU A 125 14.35 9.16 6.56
CA LEU A 125 14.71 8.22 5.50
C LEU A 125 14.59 6.78 6.01
N ALA A 126 14.01 5.91 5.21
CA ALA A 126 13.91 4.49 5.50
C ALA A 126 13.94 3.64 4.24
N GLY A 127 14.21 2.34 4.39
CA GLY A 127 14.09 1.36 3.32
C GLY A 127 14.97 0.14 3.54
N ARG A 128 15.50 -0.44 2.46
CA ARG A 128 16.31 -1.66 2.48
C ARG A 128 17.74 -1.38 2.04
N VAL A 129 18.70 -1.98 2.73
CA VAL A 129 20.13 -1.90 2.41
C VAL A 129 20.68 -3.30 2.14
N GLY A 130 21.32 -3.47 0.98
CA GLY A 130 22.11 -4.64 0.62
C GLY A 130 23.57 -4.42 1.02
N TYR A 131 24.15 -5.36 1.76
CA TYR A 131 25.50 -5.24 2.30
C TYR A 131 26.25 -6.57 2.24
N GLN A 132 27.57 -6.50 2.21
CA GLN A 132 28.44 -7.65 2.40
C GLN A 132 28.76 -7.78 3.89
N CYS A 133 28.56 -8.97 4.46
CA CYS A 133 29.04 -9.24 5.82
C CYS A 133 30.53 -9.63 5.82
N GLU A 134 31.17 -9.63 6.98
CA GLU A 134 32.60 -9.97 7.11
C GLU A 134 32.96 -11.39 6.62
N GLN A 135 31.98 -12.29 6.53
CA GLN A 135 32.13 -13.62 5.93
C GLN A 135 32.10 -13.59 4.39
N GLY A 136 32.09 -12.40 3.77
CA GLY A 136 32.02 -12.21 2.33
C GLY A 136 30.65 -12.48 1.70
N ARG A 137 29.58 -12.68 2.49
CA ARG A 137 28.25 -13.07 1.98
C ARG A 137 27.34 -11.84 1.82
N LEU A 138 26.56 -11.83 0.74
CA LEU A 138 25.49 -10.83 0.54
C LEU A 138 24.37 -11.04 1.58
N ARG A 139 23.91 -9.94 2.15
CA ARG A 139 22.81 -9.84 3.10
C ARG A 139 22.00 -8.58 2.82
N SER A 140 20.79 -8.53 3.35
CA SER A 140 19.95 -7.32 3.35
C SER A 140 19.39 -7.07 4.74
N ALA A 141 19.09 -5.81 5.05
CA ALA A 141 18.33 -5.41 6.23
C ALA A 141 17.50 -4.17 5.95
N LEU A 142 16.49 -3.96 6.79
CA LEU A 142 15.79 -2.68 6.83
C LEU A 142 16.60 -1.67 7.66
N VAL A 143 16.51 -0.41 7.26
CA VAL A 143 17.00 0.73 8.02
C VAL A 143 15.91 1.80 8.08
N ASP A 144 15.82 2.50 9.20
CA ASP A 144 14.89 3.61 9.40
C ASP A 144 15.45 4.58 10.43
N PHE A 145 15.78 5.80 10.00
CA PHE A 145 16.44 6.77 10.87
C PHE A 145 15.56 7.32 12.00
N ARG A 146 14.23 7.23 11.90
CA ARG A 146 13.25 7.61 12.95
C ARG A 146 13.44 8.99 13.59
N ARG A 147 14.07 9.92 12.86
CA ARG A 147 14.26 11.31 13.29
C ARG A 147 14.31 12.22 12.07
N PRO A 148 13.93 13.49 12.18
CA PRO A 148 14.05 14.42 11.07
C PRO A 148 15.53 14.58 10.70
N LEU A 149 15.84 14.28 9.43
CA LEU A 149 17.18 14.34 8.85
C LEU A 149 17.31 15.42 7.79
N ALA A 150 16.23 15.68 7.07
CA ALA A 150 16.27 16.47 5.87
C ALA A 150 15.02 17.33 5.71
N VAL A 151 15.14 18.36 4.88
CA VAL A 151 14.05 19.25 4.51
C VAL A 151 14.20 19.68 3.05
N ILE A 152 13.09 19.88 2.35
CA ILE A 152 13.08 20.53 1.05
C ILE A 152 12.55 21.96 1.25
N PRO A 153 13.43 22.97 1.43
CA PRO A 153 12.97 24.32 1.74
C PRO A 153 12.32 24.98 0.52
N SER A 154 11.16 25.62 0.72
CA SER A 154 10.58 26.50 -0.30
C SER A 154 11.47 27.71 -0.57
N LEU A 155 11.47 28.19 -1.82
CA LEU A 155 12.03 29.50 -2.14
C LEU A 155 11.15 30.57 -1.47
N ALA A 156 11.79 31.54 -0.81
CA ALA A 156 11.08 32.64 -0.17
C ALA A 156 10.26 33.44 -1.19
N ILE A 157 9.01 33.76 -0.86
CA ILE A 157 8.07 34.50 -1.73
C ILE A 157 8.62 35.87 -2.20
N HIS A 158 9.54 36.48 -1.44
CA HIS A 158 10.20 37.73 -1.82
C HIS A 158 11.06 37.57 -3.08
N LEU A 159 11.54 36.35 -3.35
CA LEU A 159 12.33 35.95 -4.51
C LEU A 159 11.49 35.24 -5.59
N ASP A 160 10.26 34.84 -5.26
CA ASP A 160 9.28 34.28 -6.19
C ASP A 160 7.90 34.90 -5.95
N ARG A 161 7.64 36.03 -6.62
CA ARG A 161 6.37 36.76 -6.50
C ARG A 161 5.18 36.02 -7.09
N GLU A 162 5.41 34.97 -7.89
CA GLU A 162 4.36 34.18 -8.53
C GLU A 162 4.14 32.83 -7.82
N ALA A 163 4.75 32.61 -6.64
CA ALA A 163 4.69 31.35 -5.90
C ALA A 163 3.26 30.82 -5.66
N ASN A 164 2.28 31.72 -5.52
CA ASN A 164 0.87 31.38 -5.27
C ASN A 164 -0.01 31.33 -6.52
N SER A 165 0.50 31.75 -7.68
CA SER A 165 -0.29 31.85 -8.92
C SER A 165 0.23 30.99 -10.05
N LYS A 166 1.56 30.76 -10.15
CA LYS A 166 2.20 30.04 -11.27
C LYS A 166 3.45 29.26 -10.87
N ARG A 167 3.48 28.63 -9.69
CA ARG A 167 4.62 27.79 -9.28
C ARG A 167 4.61 26.45 -10.01
N SER A 168 5.71 26.15 -10.70
CA SER A 168 6.03 24.80 -11.18
C SER A 168 7.20 24.22 -10.39
N VAL A 169 7.17 22.91 -10.16
CA VAL A 169 8.25 22.20 -9.45
C VAL A 169 9.06 21.41 -10.47
N ASN A 170 10.33 21.78 -10.64
CA ASN A 170 11.27 20.95 -11.39
C ASN A 170 11.78 19.84 -10.48
N ALA A 171 11.36 18.59 -10.74
CA ALA A 171 11.70 17.45 -9.88
C ALA A 171 13.22 17.25 -9.70
N GLN A 172 14.02 17.48 -10.75
CA GLN A 172 15.47 17.29 -10.70
C GLN A 172 16.20 18.37 -9.87
N SER A 173 15.72 19.62 -9.93
CA SER A 173 16.45 20.77 -9.41
C SER A 173 15.93 21.25 -8.06
N HIS A 174 14.62 21.09 -7.80
CA HIS A 174 13.93 21.67 -6.64
C HIS A 174 13.59 20.67 -5.54
N LEU A 175 13.65 19.35 -5.79
CA LEU A 175 13.32 18.32 -4.79
C LEU A 175 14.48 17.70 -4.01
N PRO A 176 15.78 17.79 -4.40
CA PRO A 176 16.84 17.20 -3.57
C PRO A 176 16.81 17.72 -2.12
N PRO A 177 16.53 16.87 -1.11
CA PRO A 177 16.43 17.31 0.28
C PRO A 177 17.79 17.74 0.82
N LEU A 178 17.79 18.79 1.64
CA LEU A 178 18.96 19.33 2.33
C LEU A 178 19.16 18.63 3.65
N LEU A 179 20.36 18.12 3.91
CA LEU A 179 20.71 17.38 5.13
C LEU A 179 21.54 18.25 6.10
N CYS A 180 22.60 18.88 5.60
CA CYS A 180 23.47 19.71 6.43
C CYS A 180 24.30 20.71 5.60
N ARG A 181 24.94 21.66 6.30
CA ARG A 181 26.03 22.48 5.75
C ARG A 181 27.34 21.71 5.91
N LEU A 182 28.15 21.70 4.85
CA LEU A 182 29.48 21.11 4.88
C LEU A 182 30.53 22.14 5.34
N GLU A 183 31.57 21.65 6.01
CA GLU A 183 32.81 22.40 6.20
C GLU A 183 33.62 22.43 4.89
N GLU A 184 34.55 23.37 4.78
CA GLU A 184 35.40 23.51 3.58
C GLU A 184 36.23 22.24 3.35
N GLY A 185 36.13 21.67 2.14
CA GLY A 185 36.77 20.38 1.80
C GLY A 185 36.02 19.13 2.27
N GLY A 186 34.84 19.27 2.89
CA GLY A 186 34.00 18.13 3.28
C GLY A 186 33.49 17.34 2.07
N SER A 187 33.70 16.02 2.09
CA SER A 187 33.18 15.08 1.10
C SER A 187 32.20 14.12 1.79
N PRO A 188 30.88 14.29 1.59
CA PRO A 188 29.91 13.36 2.16
C PRO A 188 30.06 11.98 1.51
N ASP A 189 29.88 10.94 2.32
CA ASP A 189 29.78 9.54 1.86
C ASP A 189 28.49 8.96 2.44
N PHE A 190 27.49 8.85 1.58
CA PHE A 190 26.18 8.38 1.99
C PHE A 190 26.18 6.89 2.37
N ARG A 191 27.04 6.08 1.75
CA ARG A 191 27.16 4.64 2.07
C ARG A 191 27.77 4.43 3.45
N SER A 192 28.72 5.27 3.84
CA SER A 192 29.26 5.29 5.22
C SER A 192 28.20 5.69 6.25
N LEU A 193 27.30 6.64 5.92
CA LEU A 193 26.17 6.99 6.78
C LEU A 193 25.21 5.80 6.94
N LEU A 194 24.86 5.11 5.85
CA LEU A 194 24.00 3.93 5.89
C LEU A 194 24.62 2.77 6.65
N ARG A 195 25.93 2.55 6.49
CA ARG A 195 26.66 1.54 7.25
C ARG A 195 26.54 1.81 8.74
N SER A 196 26.81 3.05 9.16
CA SER A 196 26.73 3.46 10.57
C SER A 196 25.33 3.24 11.13
N ARG A 197 24.28 3.58 10.35
CA ARG A 197 22.90 3.35 10.76
C ARG A 197 22.54 1.87 10.86
N LEU A 198 23.02 1.07 9.91
CA LEU A 198 22.80 -0.38 9.88
C LEU A 198 23.44 -1.07 11.10
N GLU A 199 24.66 -0.67 11.47
CA GLU A 199 25.38 -1.17 12.66
C GLU A 199 24.68 -0.73 13.97
N GLU A 200 24.07 0.46 14.01
CA GLU A 200 23.28 0.93 15.15
C GLU A 200 21.99 0.12 15.35
N GLU A 201 21.23 -0.12 14.29
CA GLU A 201 19.95 -0.85 14.36
C GLU A 201 20.12 -2.37 14.48
N HIS A 202 21.22 -2.91 13.96
CA HIS A 202 21.49 -4.34 13.93
C HIS A 202 22.91 -4.66 14.43
N PRO A 203 23.21 -4.43 15.72
CA PRO A 203 24.56 -4.58 16.27
C PRO A 203 25.10 -6.01 16.16
N ASP A 204 24.22 -7.01 16.05
CA ASP A 204 24.58 -8.42 15.87
C ASP A 204 24.99 -8.77 14.43
N ARG A 205 24.88 -7.83 13.47
CA ARG A 205 25.21 -8.04 12.06
C ARG A 205 26.58 -7.43 11.76
N SER A 206 27.53 -8.25 11.33
CA SER A 206 28.81 -7.73 10.86
C SER A 206 28.67 -7.12 9.47
N VAL A 207 28.89 -5.81 9.34
CA VAL A 207 28.77 -5.07 8.08
C VAL A 207 30.16 -4.72 7.58
N GLN A 208 30.62 -5.38 6.52
CA GLN A 208 31.90 -5.05 5.89
C GLN A 208 31.78 -3.82 5.00
N GLN A 209 30.75 -3.80 4.14
CA GLN A 209 30.48 -2.68 3.23
C GLN A 209 29.02 -2.68 2.76
N VAL A 210 28.47 -1.48 2.57
CA VAL A 210 27.16 -1.27 1.94
C VAL A 210 27.31 -1.31 0.43
N LEU A 211 26.65 -2.28 -0.22
CA LEU A 211 26.74 -2.54 -1.65
C LEU A 211 25.68 -1.80 -2.44
N ASP A 212 24.43 -1.77 -1.96
CA ASP A 212 23.34 -1.05 -2.60
C ASP A 212 22.19 -0.77 -1.64
N TYR A 213 21.21 0.03 -2.06
CA TYR A 213 20.06 0.37 -1.23
C TYR A 213 18.84 0.81 -2.05
N GLU A 214 17.67 0.68 -1.44
CA GLU A 214 16.39 1.21 -1.90
C GLU A 214 15.77 1.98 -0.74
N LEU A 215 15.83 3.32 -0.79
CA LEU A 215 15.44 4.19 0.32
C LEU A 215 14.49 5.27 -0.16
N SER A 216 13.49 5.57 0.67
CA SER A 216 12.47 6.58 0.41
C SER A 216 12.47 7.60 1.54
N PHE A 217 12.33 8.88 1.20
CA PHE A 217 12.02 9.90 2.19
C PHE A 217 10.57 9.77 2.65
N TYR A 218 10.33 10.07 3.92
CA TYR A 218 8.99 10.09 4.51
C TYR A 218 8.84 11.23 5.52
N ASP A 219 7.62 11.76 5.67
CA ASP A 219 7.28 12.76 6.69
C ASP A 219 7.33 12.12 8.09
N THR A 220 8.05 12.76 9.01
CA THR A 220 8.15 12.32 10.41
C THR A 220 6.89 12.64 11.23
N GLN A 221 5.99 13.46 10.72
CA GLN A 221 4.73 13.75 11.39
C GLN A 221 3.85 12.49 11.49
N ALA A 222 3.64 12.01 12.71
CA ALA A 222 2.88 10.78 12.97
C ALA A 222 1.45 10.80 12.38
N PRO A 223 0.88 9.63 12.06
CA PRO A 223 -0.54 9.47 11.81
C PRO A 223 -1.36 9.95 13.02
N ALA A 224 -2.51 10.58 12.79
CA ALA A 224 -3.35 11.08 13.86
C ALA A 224 -4.83 11.04 13.50
N VAL A 225 -5.68 10.77 14.50
CA VAL A 225 -7.10 11.08 14.45
C VAL A 225 -7.27 12.59 14.69
N ILE A 226 -7.93 13.28 13.77
CA ILE A 226 -8.14 14.73 13.78
C ILE A 226 -9.60 15.05 13.44
N GLY A 227 -9.98 16.33 13.50
CA GLY A 227 -11.36 16.78 13.31
C GLY A 227 -11.96 17.29 14.61
N LEU A 228 -13.12 17.93 14.53
CA LEU A 228 -13.77 18.51 15.71
C LEU A 228 -14.16 17.42 16.71
N GLU A 229 -14.59 16.27 16.20
CA GLU A 229 -15.04 15.13 16.99
C GLU A 229 -14.20 13.87 16.72
N GLY A 230 -13.00 14.02 16.16
CA GLY A 230 -12.19 12.87 15.71
C GLY A 230 -12.72 12.25 14.41
N ASP A 231 -13.26 13.09 13.53
CA ASP A 231 -13.94 12.71 12.30
C ASP A 231 -13.03 12.07 11.25
N PHE A 232 -11.72 12.31 11.33
CA PHE A 232 -10.79 11.97 10.26
C PHE A 232 -9.51 11.32 10.76
N ILE A 233 -8.85 10.58 9.87
CA ILE A 233 -7.49 10.07 10.03
C ILE A 233 -6.60 10.80 9.04
N ALA A 234 -5.58 11.50 9.54
CA ALA A 234 -4.57 12.16 8.74
C ALA A 234 -3.24 11.39 8.83
N SER A 235 -2.73 10.95 7.69
CA SER A 235 -1.48 10.19 7.64
C SER A 235 -0.83 10.27 6.27
N ALA A 236 0.48 10.04 6.21
CA ALA A 236 1.12 9.60 4.99
C ALA A 236 0.63 8.19 4.61
N ARG A 237 0.57 7.90 3.30
CA ARG A 237 0.40 6.54 2.76
C ARG A 237 -0.92 5.87 3.14
N LEU A 238 -1.99 6.64 3.38
CA LEU A 238 -3.33 6.06 3.46
C LEU A 238 -3.62 5.32 2.16
N ASP A 239 -3.19 5.89 1.04
CA ASP A 239 -3.07 5.23 -0.25
C ASP A 239 -1.77 4.42 -0.34
N ASN A 240 -1.77 3.09 -0.22
CA ASN A 240 -2.92 2.22 0.04
C ASN A 240 -2.72 1.29 1.25
N LEU A 241 -1.87 1.73 2.19
CA LEU A 241 -1.63 0.98 3.42
C LEU A 241 -2.88 0.88 4.30
N LEU A 242 -3.83 1.81 4.15
CA LEU A 242 -5.14 1.69 4.79
C LEU A 242 -5.85 0.40 4.34
N SER A 243 -5.90 0.11 3.04
CA SER A 243 -6.56 -1.11 2.54
C SER A 243 -5.77 -2.37 2.90
N CYS A 244 -4.43 -2.32 2.85
CA CYS A 244 -3.58 -3.43 3.30
C CYS A 244 -3.87 -3.81 4.74
N PHE A 245 -3.92 -2.83 5.65
CA PHE A 245 -4.25 -3.05 7.05
C PHE A 245 -5.69 -3.56 7.20
N THR A 246 -6.64 -2.91 6.55
CA THR A 246 -8.08 -3.22 6.66
C THR A 246 -8.38 -4.64 6.22
N ALA A 247 -7.82 -5.07 5.08
CA ALA A 247 -7.97 -6.41 4.55
C ALA A 247 -7.25 -7.46 5.40
N MET A 248 -6.05 -7.14 5.91
CA MET A 248 -5.33 -8.02 6.83
C MET A 248 -6.11 -8.23 8.12
N GLN A 249 -6.61 -7.17 8.77
CA GLN A 249 -7.41 -7.30 10.00
C GLN A 249 -8.68 -8.14 9.77
N ALA A 250 -9.33 -7.98 8.63
CA ALA A 250 -10.46 -8.82 8.24
C ALA A 250 -10.07 -10.30 8.08
N LEU A 251 -8.92 -10.59 7.44
CA LEU A 251 -8.42 -11.96 7.25
C LEU A 251 -8.03 -12.62 8.58
N LEU A 252 -7.39 -11.86 9.48
CA LEU A 252 -7.04 -12.33 10.81
C LEU A 252 -8.29 -12.77 11.60
N GLN A 253 -9.41 -12.07 11.40
CA GLN A 253 -10.70 -12.36 12.03
C GLN A 253 -11.57 -13.36 11.26
N ALA A 254 -11.12 -13.84 10.10
CA ALA A 254 -11.87 -14.85 9.34
C ALA A 254 -12.02 -16.14 10.15
N ASP A 255 -13.23 -16.70 10.15
CA ASP A 255 -13.59 -17.90 10.92
C ASP A 255 -12.90 -19.18 10.41
N GLY A 256 -12.29 -19.13 9.21
CA GLY A 256 -11.59 -20.26 8.60
C GLY A 256 -12.50 -21.39 8.13
N SER A 257 -13.80 -21.15 7.99
CA SER A 257 -14.73 -22.08 7.32
C SER A 257 -14.34 -22.22 5.84
N HIS A 258 -14.10 -21.08 5.19
CA HIS A 258 -13.78 -20.98 3.78
C HIS A 258 -12.35 -20.54 3.50
N SER A 259 -11.87 -20.89 2.30
CA SER A 259 -10.54 -20.47 1.85
C SER A 259 -10.53 -19.00 1.48
N ALA A 260 -9.65 -18.24 2.15
CA ALA A 260 -9.56 -16.79 2.05
C ALA A 260 -8.11 -16.37 1.76
N LEU A 261 -7.94 -15.35 0.92
CA LEU A 261 -6.63 -14.90 0.49
C LEU A 261 -6.54 -13.37 0.53
N LEU A 262 -5.42 -12.87 1.05
CA LEU A 262 -5.00 -11.48 0.91
C LEU A 262 -3.79 -11.44 -0.02
N VAL A 263 -3.78 -10.53 -0.98
CA VAL A 263 -2.61 -10.20 -1.79
C VAL A 263 -2.36 -8.71 -1.75
N CYS A 264 -1.19 -8.31 -1.27
CA CYS A 264 -0.73 -6.92 -1.32
C CYS A 264 0.49 -6.85 -2.22
N ASN A 265 0.36 -6.13 -3.32
CA ASN A 265 1.39 -6.01 -4.35
C ASN A 265 2.19 -4.72 -4.18
N ASP A 266 3.46 -4.74 -4.53
CA ASP A 266 4.28 -3.56 -4.72
C ASP A 266 4.09 -2.99 -6.15
N HIS A 267 4.64 -1.81 -6.41
CA HIS A 267 4.70 -1.20 -7.74
C HIS A 267 3.37 -0.82 -8.40
N GLU A 268 2.28 -0.66 -7.65
CA GLU A 268 1.01 -0.20 -8.22
C GLU A 268 1.16 1.17 -8.88
N GLU A 269 1.79 2.09 -8.16
CA GLU A 269 1.91 3.51 -8.49
C GLU A 269 2.75 3.79 -9.75
N VAL A 270 3.44 2.76 -10.23
CA VAL A 270 4.28 2.79 -11.44
C VAL A 270 3.79 1.81 -12.50
N GLY A 271 2.55 1.32 -12.38
CA GLY A 271 1.86 0.53 -13.40
C GLY A 271 1.87 -0.99 -13.19
N SER A 272 2.30 -1.48 -12.02
CA SER A 272 2.29 -2.89 -11.60
C SER A 272 3.15 -3.88 -12.41
N GLN A 273 3.94 -3.40 -13.37
CA GLN A 273 4.76 -4.24 -14.25
C GLN A 273 6.10 -4.62 -13.59
N SER A 274 6.09 -5.58 -12.67
CA SER A 274 7.30 -6.10 -12.03
C SER A 274 7.11 -7.54 -11.55
N ALA A 275 8.16 -8.20 -11.07
CA ALA A 275 8.05 -9.55 -10.51
C ALA A 275 7.17 -9.63 -9.24
N ALA A 276 7.04 -8.50 -8.54
CA ALA A 276 6.32 -8.35 -7.28
C ALA A 276 4.97 -7.62 -7.44
N GLY A 277 4.74 -6.95 -8.57
CA GLY A 277 3.51 -6.19 -8.83
C GLY A 277 2.34 -7.03 -9.33
N ALA A 278 1.17 -6.41 -9.42
CA ALA A 278 -0.08 -7.09 -9.78
C ALA A 278 -0.11 -7.63 -11.23
N GLN A 279 0.64 -7.00 -12.14
CA GLN A 279 0.82 -7.52 -13.52
C GLN A 279 1.90 -8.62 -13.57
N GLY A 280 2.59 -8.84 -12.46
CA GLY A 280 3.64 -9.82 -12.28
C GLY A 280 3.12 -11.26 -12.11
N PRO A 281 4.04 -12.23 -12.06
CA PRO A 281 3.68 -13.63 -11.97
C PRO A 281 3.32 -14.07 -10.54
N PHE A 282 3.43 -13.21 -9.51
CA PHE A 282 3.36 -13.62 -8.10
C PHE A 282 2.05 -14.31 -7.73
N LEU A 283 0.92 -13.63 -7.90
CA LEU A 283 -0.40 -14.21 -7.61
C LEU A 283 -0.71 -15.40 -8.53
N LYS A 284 -0.40 -15.28 -9.83
CA LYS A 284 -0.65 -16.35 -10.81
C LYS A 284 0.10 -17.64 -10.47
N GLN A 285 1.37 -17.54 -10.09
CA GLN A 285 2.18 -18.68 -9.67
C GLN A 285 1.69 -19.25 -8.33
N PHE A 286 1.32 -18.40 -7.38
CA PHE A 286 0.75 -18.84 -6.11
C PHE A 286 -0.52 -19.66 -6.31
N ILE A 287 -1.50 -19.12 -7.06
CA ILE A 287 -2.75 -19.80 -7.42
C ILE A 287 -2.48 -21.10 -8.18
N GLY A 288 -1.56 -21.10 -9.13
CA GLY A 288 -1.19 -22.29 -9.90
C GLY A 288 -0.66 -23.44 -9.03
N ARG A 289 -0.11 -23.15 -7.85
CA ARG A 289 0.36 -24.17 -6.89
C ARG A 289 -0.73 -24.68 -5.94
N LEU A 290 -1.91 -24.07 -5.94
CA LEU A 290 -3.07 -24.54 -5.15
C LEU A 290 -3.92 -25.58 -5.89
N ALA A 291 -3.80 -25.65 -7.22
CA ALA A 291 -4.51 -26.60 -8.07
C ALA A 291 -3.56 -27.72 -8.56
N ARG A 292 -4.10 -28.92 -8.77
CA ARG A 292 -3.35 -30.08 -9.29
C ARG A 292 -3.04 -29.98 -10.78
N ASP A 293 -3.97 -29.39 -11.52
CA ASP A 293 -3.88 -29.20 -12.97
C ASP A 293 -4.64 -27.95 -13.42
N GLU A 294 -4.57 -27.68 -14.72
CA GLU A 294 -5.17 -26.49 -15.34
C GLU A 294 -6.71 -26.50 -15.31
N ASN A 295 -7.35 -27.67 -15.37
CA ASN A 295 -8.81 -27.77 -15.32
C ASN A 295 -9.33 -27.43 -13.91
N GLU A 296 -8.67 -27.97 -12.88
CA GLU A 296 -8.98 -27.63 -11.50
C GLU A 296 -8.70 -26.16 -11.21
N ARG A 297 -7.62 -25.59 -11.77
CA ARG A 297 -7.30 -24.17 -11.66
C ARG A 297 -8.38 -23.29 -12.29
N ALA A 298 -8.83 -23.61 -13.49
CA ALA A 298 -9.89 -22.86 -14.18
C ALA A 298 -11.20 -22.92 -13.39
N ALA A 299 -11.59 -24.10 -12.93
CA ALA A 299 -12.81 -24.29 -12.14
C ALA A 299 -12.73 -23.57 -10.78
N MET A 300 -11.55 -23.56 -10.14
CA MET A 300 -11.31 -22.80 -8.91
C MET A 300 -11.49 -21.30 -9.14
N LEU A 301 -10.92 -20.76 -10.20
CA LEU A 301 -11.00 -19.33 -10.52
C LEU A 301 -12.43 -18.88 -10.85
N GLU A 302 -13.20 -19.71 -11.55
CA GLU A 302 -14.63 -19.46 -11.81
C GLU A 302 -15.46 -19.38 -10.52
N ARG A 303 -15.07 -20.14 -9.50
CA ARG A 303 -15.70 -20.10 -8.16
C ARG A 303 -15.10 -19.04 -7.23
N SER A 304 -14.09 -18.30 -7.69
CA SER A 304 -13.37 -17.31 -6.90
C SER A 304 -13.84 -15.91 -7.22
N MET A 305 -13.64 -15.00 -6.28
CA MET A 305 -13.85 -13.57 -6.50
C MET A 305 -12.73 -12.79 -5.81
N LEU A 306 -12.29 -11.70 -6.46
CA LEU A 306 -11.35 -10.75 -5.89
C LEU A 306 -12.03 -9.41 -5.63
N ILE A 307 -11.90 -8.90 -4.40
CA ILE A 307 -12.20 -7.52 -4.07
C ILE A 307 -10.89 -6.74 -4.09
N SER A 308 -10.71 -5.94 -5.15
CA SER A 308 -9.62 -4.98 -5.30
C SER A 308 -9.94 -3.75 -4.44
N THR A 309 -9.23 -3.62 -3.33
CA THR A 309 -9.35 -2.52 -2.37
C THR A 309 -8.26 -1.50 -2.62
N ASP A 310 -8.68 -0.32 -3.03
CA ASP A 310 -7.83 0.82 -3.27
C ASP A 310 -8.66 2.09 -3.10
N ASN A 311 -8.06 3.16 -2.58
CA ASN A 311 -8.81 4.35 -2.16
C ASN A 311 -9.69 4.93 -3.27
N ALA A 312 -10.73 5.65 -2.85
CA ALA A 312 -11.64 6.38 -3.72
C ALA A 312 -11.50 7.88 -3.47
N HIS A 313 -11.88 8.70 -4.45
CA HIS A 313 -11.79 10.15 -4.30
C HIS A 313 -13.05 10.69 -3.63
N GLY A 314 -12.95 11.19 -2.39
CA GLY A 314 -14.05 11.91 -1.77
C GLY A 314 -14.41 13.18 -2.55
N ILE A 315 -15.68 13.57 -2.58
CA ILE A 315 -16.10 14.85 -3.17
C ILE A 315 -15.51 16.00 -2.37
N HIS A 316 -14.55 16.70 -2.97
CA HIS A 316 -13.80 17.73 -2.27
C HIS A 316 -14.66 19.01 -2.14
N PRO A 317 -14.92 19.53 -0.93
CA PRO A 317 -15.87 20.63 -0.74
C PRO A 317 -15.46 21.93 -1.47
N ASN A 318 -14.16 22.14 -1.66
CA ASN A 318 -13.63 23.31 -2.38
C ASN A 318 -13.44 23.09 -3.89
N TYR A 319 -13.67 21.87 -4.40
CA TYR A 319 -13.47 21.49 -5.81
C TYR A 319 -14.55 20.50 -6.28
N ALA A 320 -15.78 20.65 -5.78
CA ALA A 320 -16.87 19.70 -6.01
C ALA A 320 -17.19 19.55 -7.51
N GLU A 321 -16.90 20.57 -8.32
CA GLU A 321 -17.05 20.54 -9.77
C GLU A 321 -16.17 19.48 -10.47
N ARG A 322 -15.19 18.88 -9.77
CA ARG A 322 -14.35 17.79 -10.30
C ARG A 322 -15.00 16.42 -10.24
N HIS A 323 -16.12 16.27 -9.54
CA HIS A 323 -16.86 15.01 -9.43
C HIS A 323 -18.09 15.00 -10.33
N ASP A 324 -18.58 13.80 -10.63
CA ASP A 324 -19.91 13.62 -11.18
C ASP A 324 -20.96 13.95 -10.11
N GLU A 325 -22.02 14.67 -10.50
CA GLU A 325 -23.03 15.22 -9.58
C GLU A 325 -23.72 14.14 -8.72
N ASN A 326 -23.88 12.92 -9.26
CA ASN A 326 -24.57 11.82 -8.58
C ASN A 326 -23.62 10.77 -7.99
N HIS A 327 -22.31 10.88 -8.23
CA HIS A 327 -21.32 9.86 -7.87
C HIS A 327 -20.09 10.45 -7.16
N GLY A 328 -20.33 11.44 -6.28
CA GLY A 328 -19.33 12.04 -5.40
C GLY A 328 -19.37 11.46 -3.98
N PRO A 329 -18.48 10.54 -3.59
CA PRO A 329 -18.50 9.91 -2.27
C PRO A 329 -18.18 10.88 -1.13
N LEU A 330 -18.86 10.73 0.00
CA LEU A 330 -18.58 11.45 1.24
C LEU A 330 -17.71 10.60 2.16
N LEU A 331 -16.75 11.24 2.85
CA LEU A 331 -16.03 10.61 3.97
C LEU A 331 -17.02 10.25 5.09
N ASN A 332 -16.72 9.17 5.82
CA ASN A 332 -17.55 8.58 6.87
C ASN A 332 -18.93 8.06 6.43
N ALA A 333 -19.22 8.04 5.12
CA ALA A 333 -20.48 7.52 4.57
C ALA A 333 -20.32 6.10 3.98
N GLY A 334 -19.22 5.41 4.33
CA GLY A 334 -19.01 4.00 4.00
C GLY A 334 -18.22 3.75 2.72
N PRO A 335 -17.87 2.48 2.45
CA PRO A 335 -17.06 2.10 1.30
C PRO A 335 -17.72 2.48 -0.03
N VAL A 336 -16.89 2.65 -1.05
CA VAL A 336 -17.26 3.15 -2.36
C VAL A 336 -17.05 2.06 -3.39
N ILE A 337 -18.09 1.69 -4.13
CA ILE A 337 -17.98 0.85 -5.32
C ILE A 337 -17.51 1.73 -6.48
N LYS A 338 -16.35 1.39 -7.08
CA LYS A 338 -15.75 2.15 -8.18
C LYS A 338 -16.18 1.54 -9.51
N VAL A 339 -16.84 2.31 -10.37
CA VAL A 339 -17.35 1.83 -11.67
C VAL A 339 -16.80 2.67 -12.82
N ASN A 340 -16.31 2.01 -13.86
CA ASN A 340 -15.88 2.66 -15.09
C ASN A 340 -16.07 1.74 -16.30
N ALA A 341 -16.88 2.17 -17.27
CA ALA A 341 -17.22 1.36 -18.44
C ALA A 341 -16.01 1.03 -19.33
N SER A 342 -14.95 1.84 -19.29
CA SER A 342 -13.69 1.60 -20.02
C SER A 342 -12.75 0.64 -19.28
N GLN A 343 -13.25 -0.12 -18.30
CA GLN A 343 -12.49 -1.11 -17.54
C GLN A 343 -11.26 -0.52 -16.81
N ARG A 344 -11.36 0.74 -16.39
CA ARG A 344 -10.41 1.34 -15.42
C ARG A 344 -10.61 0.77 -14.01
N TYR A 345 -11.79 0.22 -13.78
CA TYR A 345 -12.19 -0.60 -12.64
C TYR A 345 -12.87 -1.87 -13.20
N ALA A 346 -12.64 -3.03 -12.62
CA ALA A 346 -13.14 -4.33 -13.08
C ALA A 346 -14.59 -4.62 -12.64
N THR A 347 -15.15 -3.74 -11.81
CA THR A 347 -16.51 -3.83 -11.27
C THR A 347 -17.57 -4.04 -12.36
N ASN A 348 -18.49 -4.98 -12.11
CA ASN A 348 -19.69 -5.18 -12.92
C ASN A 348 -20.93 -5.33 -12.02
N SER A 349 -22.10 -5.54 -12.64
CA SER A 349 -23.37 -5.64 -11.91
C SER A 349 -23.43 -6.82 -10.93
N GLN A 350 -22.86 -7.98 -11.28
CA GLN A 350 -22.86 -9.16 -10.41
C GLN A 350 -21.97 -8.93 -9.20
N THR A 351 -20.72 -8.50 -9.42
CA THR A 351 -19.74 -8.32 -8.34
C THR A 351 -20.14 -7.19 -7.39
N SER A 352 -20.70 -6.09 -7.91
CA SER A 352 -21.25 -5.02 -7.08
C SER A 352 -22.51 -5.41 -6.32
N SER A 353 -23.39 -6.24 -6.89
CA SER A 353 -24.61 -6.70 -6.21
C SER A 353 -24.29 -7.57 -4.99
N LEU A 354 -23.34 -8.49 -5.11
CA LEU A 354 -22.88 -9.28 -3.96
C LEU A 354 -22.36 -8.35 -2.86
N PHE A 355 -21.50 -7.39 -3.18
CA PHE A 355 -20.96 -6.49 -2.17
C PHE A 355 -22.02 -5.62 -1.49
N ARG A 356 -23.03 -5.14 -2.23
CA ARG A 356 -24.17 -4.42 -1.63
C ARG A 356 -24.97 -5.29 -0.67
N MET A 357 -25.17 -6.57 -1.01
CA MET A 357 -25.81 -7.54 -0.10
C MET A 357 -25.00 -7.70 1.18
N LEU A 358 -23.68 -7.89 1.09
CA LEU A 358 -22.79 -8.00 2.26
C LEU A 358 -22.77 -6.73 3.11
N CYS A 359 -22.81 -5.55 2.47
CA CYS A 359 -22.92 -4.27 3.18
C CYS A 359 -24.24 -4.17 3.96
N ALA A 360 -25.36 -4.56 3.34
CA ALA A 360 -26.67 -4.54 4.00
C ALA A 360 -26.75 -5.52 5.18
N GLU A 361 -26.15 -6.70 5.07
CA GLU A 361 -26.08 -7.68 6.17
C GLU A 361 -25.27 -7.18 7.37
N GLU A 362 -24.25 -6.35 7.12
CA GLU A 362 -23.43 -5.72 8.16
C GLU A 362 -23.95 -4.32 8.55
N ASP A 363 -25.10 -3.86 8.06
CA ASP A 363 -25.61 -2.51 8.32
C ASP A 363 -24.54 -1.41 8.04
N VAL A 364 -23.84 -1.56 6.91
CA VAL A 364 -22.82 -0.62 6.43
C VAL A 364 -23.35 0.12 5.20
N PRO A 365 -23.39 1.47 5.20
CA PRO A 365 -23.76 2.22 4.01
C PRO A 365 -22.71 2.01 2.90
N VAL A 366 -23.15 2.05 1.64
CA VAL A 366 -22.26 1.86 0.49
C VAL A 366 -22.56 2.88 -0.58
N GLN A 367 -21.50 3.49 -1.09
CA GLN A 367 -21.54 4.58 -2.06
C GLN A 367 -21.08 4.07 -3.44
N THR A 368 -21.21 4.93 -4.45
CA THR A 368 -20.73 4.62 -5.81
C THR A 368 -19.93 5.80 -6.34
N PHE A 369 -18.79 5.50 -6.97
CA PHE A 369 -17.97 6.49 -7.67
C PHE A 369 -17.95 6.18 -9.16
N VAL A 370 -18.18 7.22 -9.95
CA VAL A 370 -18.01 7.24 -11.40
C VAL A 370 -17.33 8.56 -11.74
N VAL A 371 -16.24 8.49 -12.51
CA VAL A 371 -15.57 9.69 -13.01
C VAL A 371 -16.50 10.45 -13.96
N ARG A 372 -16.39 11.79 -14.00
CA ARG A 372 -17.05 12.59 -15.03
C ARG A 372 -16.67 12.09 -16.42
N SER A 373 -17.62 12.09 -17.35
CA SER A 373 -17.38 11.56 -18.71
C SER A 373 -16.36 12.36 -19.53
N ASP A 374 -16.05 13.60 -19.14
CA ASP A 374 -15.07 14.48 -19.78
C ASP A 374 -13.66 14.38 -19.17
N MET A 375 -13.43 13.50 -18.19
CA MET A 375 -12.16 13.34 -17.48
C MET A 375 -11.62 11.91 -17.59
N GLY A 376 -10.29 11.80 -17.64
CA GLY A 376 -9.60 10.52 -17.50
C GLY A 376 -9.65 9.99 -16.07
N CYS A 377 -9.54 8.67 -15.91
CA CYS A 377 -9.50 7.99 -14.62
C CYS A 377 -8.22 7.18 -14.48
N GLY A 378 -7.63 7.17 -13.28
CA GLY A 378 -6.61 6.19 -12.90
C GLY A 378 -7.10 4.76 -13.11
N SER A 379 -6.17 3.80 -13.17
CA SER A 379 -6.49 2.38 -13.10
C SER A 379 -6.15 1.90 -11.69
N THR A 380 -6.52 0.67 -11.36
CA THR A 380 -6.10 -0.02 -10.14
C THR A 380 -5.45 -1.36 -10.49
N ILE A 381 -5.07 -2.14 -9.47
CA ILE A 381 -4.73 -3.55 -9.63
C ILE A 381 -5.91 -4.43 -10.09
N GLY A 382 -7.15 -3.96 -10.00
CA GLY A 382 -8.36 -4.74 -10.26
C GLY A 382 -8.43 -5.28 -11.70
N PRO A 383 -8.50 -4.40 -12.72
CA PRO A 383 -8.47 -4.81 -14.13
C PRO A 383 -7.21 -5.62 -14.49
N ILE A 384 -6.05 -5.28 -13.90
CA ILE A 384 -4.78 -5.97 -14.13
C ILE A 384 -4.89 -7.42 -13.64
N THR A 385 -5.32 -7.61 -12.40
CA THR A 385 -5.46 -8.93 -11.78
C THR A 385 -6.51 -9.77 -12.50
N ALA A 386 -7.66 -9.16 -12.84
CA ALA A 386 -8.70 -9.80 -13.62
C ALA A 386 -8.17 -10.26 -15.00
N GLY A 387 -7.42 -9.42 -15.70
CA GLY A 387 -6.83 -9.75 -17.00
C GLY A 387 -5.74 -10.82 -16.93
N VAL A 388 -4.91 -10.82 -15.88
CA VAL A 388 -3.80 -11.78 -15.71
C VAL A 388 -4.28 -13.16 -15.24
N THR A 389 -5.28 -13.20 -14.38
CA THR A 389 -5.73 -14.43 -13.72
C THR A 389 -7.03 -14.99 -14.27
N GLY A 390 -7.92 -14.13 -14.79
CA GLY A 390 -9.28 -14.49 -15.19
C GLY A 390 -10.32 -14.46 -14.06
N VAL A 391 -9.96 -14.03 -12.85
CA VAL A 391 -10.90 -14.00 -11.72
C VAL A 391 -11.90 -12.83 -11.82
N GLN A 392 -13.16 -13.09 -11.46
CA GLN A 392 -14.15 -12.04 -11.27
C GLN A 392 -13.66 -11.04 -10.22
N THR A 393 -13.73 -9.75 -10.55
CA THR A 393 -13.13 -8.71 -9.72
C THR A 393 -14.11 -7.57 -9.47
N LEU A 394 -14.09 -7.05 -8.25
CA LEU A 394 -14.79 -5.85 -7.80
C LEU A 394 -13.75 -4.81 -7.38
N ASP A 395 -13.86 -3.57 -7.83
CA ASP A 395 -13.07 -2.46 -7.28
C ASP A 395 -13.89 -1.65 -6.29
N ILE A 396 -13.36 -1.54 -5.08
CA ILE A 396 -13.89 -0.70 -4.01
C ILE A 396 -12.78 0.12 -3.35
N GLY A 397 -13.17 1.12 -2.57
CA GLY A 397 -12.24 1.91 -1.77
C GLY A 397 -12.92 2.58 -0.60
N VAL A 398 -12.12 3.15 0.30
CA VAL A 398 -12.60 4.20 1.20
C VAL A 398 -12.38 5.57 0.56
N PRO A 399 -13.28 6.54 0.75
CA PRO A 399 -13.10 7.87 0.21
C PRO A 399 -12.00 8.62 0.97
N THR A 400 -11.08 9.23 0.26
CA THR A 400 -9.98 10.03 0.80
C THR A 400 -9.87 11.38 0.10
N PHE A 401 -9.25 12.33 0.79
CA PHE A 401 -8.79 13.59 0.23
C PHE A 401 -7.27 13.62 0.10
N ALA A 402 -6.80 14.45 -0.84
CA ALA A 402 -5.39 14.69 -1.10
C ALA A 402 -4.59 13.41 -1.41
N MET A 403 -5.23 12.42 -2.04
CA MET A 403 -4.58 11.19 -2.53
C MET A 403 -3.25 11.49 -3.24
N HIS A 404 -2.20 10.72 -2.93
CA HIS A 404 -0.79 10.93 -3.34
C HIS A 404 -0.06 12.11 -2.69
N SER A 405 -0.66 12.77 -1.69
CA SER A 405 0.04 13.73 -0.83
C SER A 405 0.96 13.00 0.15
N VAL A 406 2.03 13.67 0.60
CA VAL A 406 2.83 13.20 1.74
C VAL A 406 2.00 13.09 3.03
N ARG A 407 0.83 13.76 3.08
CA ARG A 407 -0.15 13.64 4.15
C ARG A 407 -1.57 13.73 3.59
N GLU A 408 -2.29 12.63 3.66
CA GLU A 408 -3.63 12.40 3.13
C GLU A 408 -4.66 12.45 4.26
N LEU A 409 -5.96 12.44 3.91
CA LEU A 409 -7.07 12.45 4.88
C LEU A 409 -8.14 11.43 4.51
N ALA A 410 -8.54 10.58 5.45
CA ALA A 410 -9.66 9.64 5.32
C ALA A 410 -10.68 9.83 6.44
N GLY A 411 -11.91 9.33 6.27
CA GLY A 411 -12.90 9.27 7.34
C GLY A 411 -12.50 8.25 8.42
N SER A 412 -12.69 8.58 9.69
CA SER A 412 -12.38 7.69 10.81
C SER A 412 -13.32 6.48 10.92
N ALA A 413 -14.48 6.48 10.25
CA ALA A 413 -15.41 5.35 10.22
C ALA A 413 -15.19 4.40 9.02
N ASP A 414 -14.59 4.89 7.93
CA ASP A 414 -14.64 4.20 6.64
C ASP A 414 -13.82 2.90 6.62
N ALA A 415 -12.58 2.94 7.12
CA ALA A 415 -11.71 1.76 7.17
C ALA A 415 -12.28 0.67 8.09
N TRP A 416 -12.83 1.07 9.24
CA TRP A 416 -13.48 0.15 10.17
C TRP A 416 -14.70 -0.53 9.53
N ASN A 417 -15.59 0.24 8.90
CA ASN A 417 -16.75 -0.29 8.20
C ASN A 417 -16.36 -1.22 7.04
N LEU A 418 -15.35 -0.85 6.26
CA LEU A 418 -14.82 -1.71 5.22
C LEU A 418 -14.30 -3.04 5.79
N SER A 419 -13.56 -3.02 6.92
CA SER A 419 -13.05 -4.23 7.56
C SER A 419 -14.16 -5.21 7.94
N ARG A 420 -15.29 -4.70 8.44
CA ARG A 420 -16.46 -5.51 8.80
C ARG A 420 -17.03 -6.25 7.60
N VAL A 421 -17.20 -5.55 6.47
CA VAL A 421 -17.71 -6.14 5.22
C VAL A 421 -16.69 -7.13 4.62
N LEU A 422 -15.39 -6.82 4.65
CA LEU A 422 -14.36 -7.74 4.15
C LEU A 422 -14.28 -9.02 5.00
N ARG A 423 -14.44 -8.91 6.32
CA ARG A 423 -14.51 -10.08 7.21
C ARG A 423 -15.71 -10.96 6.86
N ARG A 424 -16.87 -10.36 6.60
CA ARG A 424 -18.06 -11.07 6.13
C ARG A 424 -17.80 -11.75 4.79
N PHE A 425 -17.18 -11.05 3.83
CA PHE A 425 -16.80 -11.60 2.54
C PHE A 425 -15.89 -12.83 2.68
N TYR A 426 -14.85 -12.77 3.52
CA TYR A 426 -13.96 -13.91 3.74
C TYR A 426 -14.68 -15.16 4.28
N GLY A 427 -15.72 -14.98 5.08
CA GLY A 427 -16.58 -16.05 5.60
C GLY A 427 -17.80 -16.36 4.73
N GLN A 428 -17.95 -15.75 3.55
CA GLN A 428 -19.18 -15.90 2.75
C GLN A 428 -19.33 -17.34 2.25
N PRO A 429 -20.43 -18.03 2.62
CA PRO A 429 -20.68 -19.39 2.16
C PRO A 429 -21.26 -19.41 0.74
N GLY A 430 -21.14 -20.58 0.10
CA GLY A 430 -21.74 -20.83 -1.20
C GLY A 430 -21.00 -20.18 -2.38
N PRO A 431 -21.65 -20.16 -3.57
CA PRO A 431 -21.11 -19.54 -4.77
C PRO A 431 -20.94 -18.02 -4.61
N LEU A 432 -19.84 -17.49 -5.16
CA LEU A 432 -19.58 -16.04 -5.21
C LEU A 432 -20.13 -15.39 -6.49
N ALA A 433 -20.41 -16.21 -7.51
CA ALA A 433 -21.07 -15.78 -8.74
C ALA A 433 -22.60 -15.87 -8.61
N ALA A 434 -23.32 -14.99 -9.31
CA ALA A 434 -24.77 -15.06 -9.41
C ALA A 434 -25.18 -16.28 -10.27
N SER A 435 -26.17 -17.05 -9.81
CA SER A 435 -26.71 -18.24 -10.46
C SER A 435 -27.79 -17.94 -11.50
#